data_AF-A0A0D6KSD2-F1
#
_entry.id   AF-A0A0D6KSD2-F1
#
_cell.length_a   1.000
_cell.length_b   1.000
_cell.length_c   1.000
_cell.angle_alpha   90.00
_cell.angle_beta   90.00
_cell.angle_gamma   90.00
#
_symmetry.space_group_name_H-M   'P 1'
#
loop_
_entity.id
_entity.type
_entity.pdbx_description
1 polymer ?
#
loop_
_entity_poly.entity_id
_entity_poly.type
_entity_poly.pdbx_seq_one_letter_code
_entity_poly.pdbx_strand_id
1 'polypeptide(L)'
;MLLGVVLTDLSIYLGWVEILSNLCGLWLGLSTIGYICTGLGVRSRALIFTGILHLLLIFLLPYIAPWQFLITGAFMAFCLLMLAEFQWDGL
;
A
#
# COMPACT_ATOMS: atom_id res chain seq x y z
N MET A 1 0.27 -9.85 2.37
CA MET A 1 -1.11 -9.63 2.88
C MET A 1 -1.38 -10.39 4.17
N LEU A 2 -1.29 -11.73 4.21
CA LEU A 2 -1.49 -12.51 5.45
C LEU A 2 -0.64 -12.03 6.64
N LEU A 3 0.65 -11.75 6.40
CA LEU A 3 1.54 -11.20 7.42
C LEU A 3 1.03 -9.88 8.01
N GLY A 4 0.46 -8.99 7.19
CA GLY A 4 -0.11 -7.72 7.65
C GLY A 4 -1.33 -7.93 8.53
N VAL A 5 -2.20 -8.89 8.19
CA VAL A 5 -3.36 -9.28 9.01
C VAL A 5 -2.91 -9.81 10.36
N VAL A 6 -2.00 -10.79 10.37
CA VAL A 6 -1.51 -11.41 11.62
C VAL A 6 -0.83 -10.38 12.51
N LEU A 7 0.03 -9.51 11.95
CA LEU A 7 0.66 -8.45 12.73
C LEU A 7 -0.35 -7.44 13.28
N THR A 8 -1.35 -7.06 12.47
CA THR A 8 -2.39 -6.13 12.91
C THR A 8 -3.20 -6.73 14.07
N ASP A 9 -3.62 -7.99 13.95
CA ASP A 9 -4.38 -8.70 14.97
C ASP A 9 -3.59 -8.85 16.28
N LEU A 10 -2.34 -9.32 16.19
CA LEU A 10 -1.45 -9.41 17.35
C LEU A 10 -1.20 -8.05 18.00
N SER A 11 -1.08 -6.99 17.21
CA SER A 11 -0.85 -5.64 17.74
C SER A 11 -2.07 -5.10 18.48
N ILE A 12 -3.29 -5.44 18.04
CA ILE A 12 -4.53 -5.11 18.76
C ILE A 12 -4.60 -5.93 20.06
N TYR A 13 -4.36 -7.24 19.98
CA TYR A 13 -4.45 -8.15 21.13
C TYR A 13 -3.40 -7.83 22.22
N LEU A 14 -2.16 -7.55 21.83
CA LEU A 14 -1.04 -7.27 22.74
C LEU A 14 -0.84 -5.78 23.04
N GLY A 15 -1.61 -4.88 22.40
CA GLY A 15 -1.52 -3.44 22.62
C GLY A 15 -0.24 -2.79 22.07
N TRP A 16 0.29 -3.26 20.94
CA TRP A 16 1.50 -2.70 20.31
C TRP A 16 1.22 -1.36 19.62
N VAL A 17 1.22 -0.29 20.41
CA VAL A 17 0.91 1.08 19.96
C VAL A 17 1.83 1.53 18.81
N GLU A 18 3.10 1.14 18.82
CA GLU A 18 4.06 1.49 17.77
C GLU A 18 3.62 0.98 16.39
N ILE A 19 3.12 -0.25 16.31
CA ILE A 19 2.64 -0.85 15.06
C ILE A 19 1.28 -0.27 14.68
N LEU A 20 0.37 -0.10 15.65
CA LEU A 20 -0.93 0.53 15.41
C LEU A 20 -0.81 1.97 14.89
N SER A 21 0.17 2.72 15.41
CA SER A 21 0.41 4.12 14.99
C SER A 21 0.98 4.22 13.58
N ASN A 22 1.60 3.16 13.08
CA ASN A 22 2.24 3.07 11.76
C ASN A 22 1.51 2.12 10.80
N LEU A 23 0.23 1.83 11.07
CA LEU A 23 -0.54 0.84 10.33
C LEU A 23 -0.67 1.17 8.84
N CYS A 24 -0.87 2.45 8.50
CA CYS A 24 -0.94 2.91 7.11
C CYS A 24 0.37 2.62 6.35
N GLY A 25 1.51 2.94 6.98
CA GLY A 25 2.83 2.67 6.41
C GLY A 25 3.09 1.17 6.23
N LEU A 26 2.69 0.34 7.21
CA LEU A 26 2.80 -1.12 7.13
C LEU A 26 2.04 -1.68 5.93
N TRP A 27 0.77 -1.29 5.76
CA TRP A 27 -0.08 -1.79 4.66
C TRP A 27 0.33 -1.26 3.30
N LEU A 28 0.75 0.00 3.20
CA LEU A 28 1.34 0.55 1.98
C LEU A 28 2.63 -0.22 1.62
N GLY A 29 3.52 -0.47 2.58
CA GLY A 29 4.76 -1.21 2.35
C GLY A 29 4.53 -2.64 1.86
N LEU A 30 3.60 -3.37 2.48
CA LEU A 30 3.22 -4.71 2.03
C LEU A 30 2.59 -4.70 0.64
N SER A 31 1.82 -3.66 0.30
CA SER A 31 1.23 -3.48 -1.02
C SER A 31 2.30 -3.19 -2.06
N THR A 32 3.23 -2.28 -1.77
CA THR A 32 4.41 -1.99 -2.59
C THR A 32 5.18 -3.26 -2.95
N ILE A 33 5.50 -4.09 -1.94
CA ILE A 33 6.22 -5.36 -2.17
C ILE A 33 5.39 -6.27 -3.07
N GLY A 34 4.10 -6.45 -2.76
CA GLY A 34 3.21 -7.30 -3.56
C GLY A 34 3.10 -6.85 -5.02
N TYR A 35 2.90 -5.55 -5.25
CA TYR A 35 2.80 -4.96 -6.58
C TYR A 35 4.09 -5.07 -7.38
N ILE A 36 5.24 -4.77 -6.78
CA ILE A 36 6.53 -4.86 -7.47
C ILE A 36 6.87 -6.33 -7.79
N CYS A 37 6.74 -7.25 -6.83
CA CYS A 37 7.02 -8.67 -7.06
C CYS A 37 6.10 -9.25 -8.14
N THR A 38 4.80 -8.95 -8.07
CA THR A 38 3.84 -9.43 -9.07
C THR A 38 4.11 -8.80 -10.43
N GLY A 39 4.31 -7.48 -10.47
CA GLY A 39 4.60 -6.74 -11.69
C GLY A 39 5.87 -7.22 -12.40
N LEU A 40 6.94 -7.54 -11.66
CA LEU A 40 8.12 -8.17 -12.23
C LEU A 40 7.83 -9.59 -12.74
N GLY A 41 7.08 -10.39 -11.98
CA GLY A 41 6.72 -11.76 -12.34
C GLY A 41 5.89 -11.88 -13.61
N VAL A 42 4.91 -10.98 -13.79
CA VAL A 42 4.05 -10.95 -15.00
C VAL A 42 4.51 -9.92 -16.05
N ARG A 43 5.64 -9.24 -15.82
CA ARG A 43 6.16 -8.15 -16.67
C ARG A 43 5.17 -6.99 -16.89
N SER A 44 4.32 -6.71 -15.91
CA SER A 44 3.35 -5.61 -15.94
C SER A 44 4.00 -4.30 -15.50
N ARG A 45 4.01 -3.31 -16.40
CA ARG A 45 4.50 -1.95 -16.11
C ARG A 45 3.53 -1.23 -15.18
N ALA A 46 2.23 -1.51 -15.30
CA ALA A 46 1.17 -0.96 -14.46
C ALA A 46 1.38 -1.29 -12.97
N LEU A 47 1.63 -2.57 -12.67
CA LEU A 47 1.81 -3.02 -11.29
C LEU A 47 3.12 -2.48 -10.68
N ILE A 48 4.19 -2.42 -11.47
CA ILE A 48 5.45 -1.81 -10.99
C ILE A 48 5.25 -0.33 -10.68
N PHE A 49 4.60 0.42 -11.58
CA PHE A 49 4.33 1.84 -11.40
C PHE A 49 3.44 2.11 -10.18
N THR A 50 2.36 1.35 -10.01
CA THR A 50 1.50 1.48 -8.82
C THR A 50 2.22 1.12 -7.53
N GLY A 51 3.12 0.14 -7.53
CA GLY A 51 4.00 -0.15 -6.39
C GLY A 51 4.89 1.04 -6.03
N ILE A 52 5.47 1.73 -7.02
CA ILE A 52 6.28 2.94 -6.80
C ILE A 52 5.43 4.08 -6.21
N LEU A 53 4.19 4.25 -6.68
CA LEU A 53 3.25 5.23 -6.14
C LEU A 53 2.95 4.98 -4.65
N HIS A 54 2.73 3.71 -4.25
CA HIS A 54 2.55 3.35 -2.84
C HIS A 54 3.79 3.67 -2.02
N LEU A 55 4.99 3.38 -2.53
CA LEU A 55 6.26 3.72 -1.89
C LEU A 55 6.43 5.23 -1.72
N LEU A 56 6.04 6.04 -2.70
CA LEU A 56 6.07 7.51 -2.59
C LEU A 56 5.15 8.00 -1.47
N LEU A 57 3.92 7.46 -1.37
CA LEU A 57 3.00 7.88 -0.31
C LEU A 57 3.53 7.57 1.09
N ILE A 58 4.29 6.49 1.27
CA ILE A 58 4.95 6.18 2.56
C ILE A 58 5.86 7.33 3.01
N PHE A 59 6.63 7.92 2.09
CA PHE A 59 7.48 9.08 2.42
C PHE A 59 6.68 10.34 2.75
N LEU A 60 5.44 10.45 2.23
CA LEU A 60 4.58 11.59 2.48
C LEU A 60 3.76 11.46 3.78
N LEU A 61 3.54 10.23 4.27
CA LEU A 61 2.74 9.96 5.47
C LEU A 61 3.08 10.82 6.71
N PRO A 62 4.35 11.06 7.07
CA PRO A 62 4.69 11.85 8.25
C PRO A 62 4.13 13.28 8.21
N TYR A 63 3.94 13.85 7.02
CA TYR A 63 3.45 15.21 6.83
C TYR A 63 1.92 15.32 6.94
N ILE A 64 1.21 14.19 6.96
CA ILE A 64 -0.26 14.11 6.92
C ILE A 64 -0.80 13.21 8.05
N ALA A 65 -0.03 13.05 9.14
CA ALA A 65 -0.31 12.11 10.22
C ALA A 65 -1.77 12.12 10.77
N PRO A 66 -2.43 13.27 10.99
CA PRO A 66 -3.82 13.28 11.47
C PRO A 66 -4.82 12.69 10.46
N TRP A 67 -4.49 12.76 9.17
CA TRP A 67 -5.36 12.35 8.05
C TRP A 67 -4.88 11.06 7.38
N GLN A 68 -3.89 10.37 7.96
CA GLN A 68 -3.20 9.25 7.34
C GLN A 68 -4.14 8.15 6.83
N PHE A 69 -5.18 7.80 7.60
CA PHE A 69 -6.12 6.74 7.23
C PHE A 69 -6.97 7.13 6.03
N LEU A 70 -7.54 8.34 6.04
CA LEU A 70 -8.37 8.84 4.95
C LEU A 70 -7.55 8.96 3.66
N ILE A 71 -6.37 9.55 3.73
CA ILE A 71 -5.51 9.76 2.56
C ILE A 71 -5.01 8.43 2.01
N THR A 72 -4.58 7.51 2.87
CA THR A 72 -4.15 6.17 2.43
C THR A 72 -5.29 5.42 1.74
N GLY A 73 -6.49 5.42 2.32
CA GLY A 73 -7.66 4.77 1.72
C GLY A 73 -8.07 5.40 0.38
N ALA A 74 -8.13 6.72 0.31
CA ALA A 74 -8.43 7.44 -0.94
C ALA A 74 -7.38 7.17 -2.03
N PHE A 75 -6.10 7.15 -1.66
CA PHE A 75 -5.02 6.85 -2.58
C PHE A 75 -5.04 5.42 -3.09
N MET A 76 -5.32 4.45 -2.22
CA MET A 76 -5.50 3.05 -2.63
C MET A 76 -6.68 2.92 -3.61
N ALA A 77 -7.81 3.54 -3.32
CA ALA A 77 -8.97 3.55 -4.21
C ALA A 77 -8.63 4.19 -5.58
N PHE A 78 -7.92 5.32 -5.57
CA PHE A 78 -7.45 5.97 -6.80
C PHE A 78 -6.52 5.05 -7.63
N CYS A 79 -5.57 4.36 -6.99
CA CYS A 79 -4.69 3.42 -7.68
C CYS A 79 -5.49 2.25 -8.31
N LEU A 80 -6.52 1.75 -7.62
CA LEU A 80 -7.40 0.71 -8.16
C LEU A 80 -8.18 1.21 -9.37
N LEU A 81 -8.72 2.43 -9.33
CA LEU A 81 -9.38 3.05 -10.49
C LEU A 81 -8.41 3.22 -11.67
N MET A 82 -7.18 3.66 -11.41
CA MET A 82 -6.15 3.75 -12.46
C MET A 82 -5.84 2.40 -13.09
N LEU A 83 -5.76 1.33 -12.30
CA LEU A 83 -5.52 -0.02 -12.81
C LEU A 83 -6.72 -0.58 -13.57
N ALA A 84 -7.94 -0.20 -13.19
CA ALA A 84 -9.17 -0.68 -13.82
C ALA A 84 -9.47 0.01 -15.16
N GLU A 85 -9.27 1.32 -15.24
CA GLU A 85 -9.74 2.13 -16.38
C GLU A 85 -8.73 2.22 -17.54
N PHE A 86 -7.43 2.13 -17.26
CA PHE A 86 -6.40 2.32 -18.28
C PHE A 86 -5.84 0.99 -18.79
N GLN A 87 -5.65 0.88 -20.10
CA GLN A 87 -4.96 -0.27 -20.71
C GLN A 87 -3.44 -0.04 -20.71
N TRP A 88 -2.78 -0.43 -19.61
CA TRP A 88 -1.35 -0.17 -19.40
C TRP A 88 -0.42 -1.09 -20.19
N ASP A 89 -0.74 -2.38 -20.23
CA ASP A 89 0.12 -3.43 -20.78
C ASP A 89 -0.42 -3.91 -22.14
N GLY A 90 -0.61 -2.97 -23.06
CA GLY A 90 -0.88 -3.26 -24.47
C GLY A 90 0.35 -3.80 -25.20
N LEU A 91 0.11 -4.51 -26.31
CA LEU A 91 1.11 -5.13 -27.19
C LEU A 91 2.29 -4.21 -27.54
#